data_AF-A0A949Y4T0-F1
#
_entry.id   AF-A0A949Y4T0-F1
#
_cell.length_a   1.000
_cell.length_b   1.000
_cell.length_c   1.000
_cell.angle_alpha   90.00
_cell.angle_beta   90.00
_cell.angle_gamma   90.00
#
_symmetry.space_group_name_H-M   'P 1'
#
loop_
_entity.id
_entity.type
_entity.pdbx_description
1 polymer ?
#
loop_
_entity_poly.entity_id
_entity_poly.type
_entity_poly.pdbx_seq_one_letter_code
_entity_poly.pdbx_strand_id
1 'polypeptide(L)'
;MVIAPDKFKGSLRGIEVARAIEAGFRRVFPDATYDLIPVADGGDGTLDALVTSLHGTEIEETVTGPDGKPVRAAYGLIDAHSLGVVEMARASGLALVAPGTNDAMTSTSRGTGELIAAALKAGARRVIVAIGGSATNDAGVGALRALGARFLDADAEELPPGGAALIRLRHIDTGDLEARLAGVTIEIACDVKNPLVGPNGASAIYGPQKGASPAEVAELDAALTQFAMVAAKTTGVDVRDVPGAGAAGGFGGGFLALAGAQLRPGADLVFDVLHFADHLTGADLVVTGEGRLDKQTLSGKAPYAVAQAARARGIPVVAIAGTVTTTPDELEEMGIREAVAIEPQGMSIQESMRHAASLTEDAAFNLAKRLREDMK
;
A
#
# COMPACT_ATOMS: atom_id res chain seq x y z
N MET A 1 -26.66 -2.64 4.21
CA MET A 1 -25.46 -3.30 4.80
C MET A 1 -24.25 -2.87 3.99
N VAL A 2 -23.18 -2.45 4.65
CA VAL A 2 -21.92 -2.12 3.98
C VAL A 2 -20.97 -3.30 4.16
N ILE A 3 -20.39 -3.79 3.08
CA ILE A 3 -19.41 -4.87 3.07
C ILE A 3 -18.09 -4.28 2.60
N ALA A 4 -17.18 -4.08 3.56
CA ALA A 4 -15.90 -3.39 3.38
C ALA A 4 -14.69 -4.23 3.85
N PRO A 5 -14.38 -5.35 3.16
CA PRO A 5 -13.22 -6.16 3.47
C PRO A 5 -11.94 -5.64 2.77
N ASP A 6 -10.79 -5.94 3.36
CA ASP A 6 -9.52 -6.02 2.64
C ASP A 6 -9.38 -7.39 1.95
N LYS A 7 -8.40 -7.51 1.06
CA LYS A 7 -8.02 -8.76 0.40
C LYS A 7 -7.64 -9.84 1.42
N PHE A 8 -7.80 -11.10 1.01
CA PHE A 8 -7.16 -12.22 1.69
C PHE A 8 -5.81 -12.47 1.03
N LYS A 9 -4.73 -12.00 1.67
CA LYS A 9 -3.38 -11.97 1.11
C LYS A 9 -2.98 -13.31 0.45
N GLY A 10 -2.64 -13.25 -0.84
CA GLY A 10 -2.26 -14.41 -1.65
C GLY A 10 -3.40 -15.33 -2.08
N SER A 11 -4.65 -15.00 -1.76
CA SER A 11 -5.83 -15.85 -2.04
C SER A 11 -6.92 -15.10 -2.83
N LEU A 12 -7.60 -14.13 -2.22
CA LEU A 12 -8.72 -13.41 -2.84
C LEU A 12 -8.47 -11.89 -2.83
N ARG A 13 -8.85 -11.23 -3.92
CA ARG A 13 -8.99 -9.77 -4.00
C ARG A 13 -10.11 -9.30 -3.06
N GLY A 14 -10.06 -8.04 -2.63
CA GLY A 14 -11.07 -7.46 -1.72
C GLY A 14 -12.49 -7.60 -2.28
N ILE A 15 -12.69 -7.38 -3.58
CA ILE A 15 -14.01 -7.53 -4.20
C ILE A 15 -14.53 -8.98 -4.23
N GLU A 16 -13.63 -9.96 -4.33
CA GLU A 16 -13.99 -11.38 -4.31
C GLU A 16 -14.42 -11.79 -2.90
N VAL A 17 -13.74 -11.28 -1.87
CA VAL A 17 -14.16 -11.42 -0.47
C VAL A 17 -15.54 -10.78 -0.28
N ALA A 18 -15.74 -9.54 -0.74
CA ALA A 18 -17.00 -8.82 -0.58
C ALA A 18 -18.19 -9.55 -1.21
N ARG A 19 -18.00 -10.09 -2.43
CA ARG A 19 -19.03 -10.88 -3.14
C ARG A 19 -19.34 -12.20 -2.45
N ALA A 20 -18.33 -12.89 -1.92
CA ALA A 20 -18.54 -14.12 -1.16
C ALA A 20 -19.33 -13.85 0.13
N ILE A 21 -19.00 -12.77 0.84
CA ILE A 21 -19.75 -12.32 2.02
C ILE A 21 -21.20 -12.02 1.65
N GLU A 22 -21.42 -11.24 0.59
CA GLU A 22 -22.76 -10.90 0.10
C GLU A 22 -23.58 -12.16 -0.21
N ALA A 23 -23.01 -13.11 -0.95
CA ALA A 23 -23.67 -14.36 -1.31
C ALA A 23 -24.15 -15.14 -0.07
N GLY A 24 -23.32 -15.20 0.97
CA GLY A 24 -23.67 -15.84 2.24
C GLY A 24 -24.78 -15.11 2.98
N PHE A 25 -24.68 -13.78 3.12
CA PHE A 25 -25.69 -12.96 3.81
C PHE A 25 -27.04 -12.95 3.07
N ARG A 26 -27.03 -12.92 1.74
CA ARG A 26 -28.24 -12.84 0.90
C ARG A 26 -29.11 -14.10 1.02
N ARG A 27 -28.53 -15.25 1.40
CA ARG A 27 -29.28 -16.48 1.73
C ARG A 27 -30.14 -16.35 2.99
N VAL A 28 -29.84 -15.39 3.87
CA VAL A 28 -30.59 -15.15 5.13
C VAL A 28 -31.42 -13.86 5.07
N PHE A 29 -30.89 -12.83 4.42
CA PHE A 29 -31.48 -11.50 4.26
C PHE A 29 -31.65 -11.13 2.78
N PRO A 30 -32.50 -11.83 2.01
CA PRO A 30 -32.59 -11.64 0.55
C PRO A 30 -33.03 -10.23 0.12
N ASP A 31 -33.80 -9.55 0.97
CA ASP A 31 -34.34 -8.22 0.70
C ASP A 31 -33.46 -7.08 1.24
N ALA A 32 -32.30 -7.39 1.84
CA ALA A 32 -31.36 -6.38 2.29
C ALA A 32 -30.65 -5.70 1.12
N THR A 33 -30.29 -4.44 1.31
CA THR A 33 -29.40 -3.72 0.40
C THR A 33 -27.94 -3.98 0.78
N TYR A 34 -27.12 -4.26 -0.23
CA TYR A 34 -25.69 -4.55 -0.06
C TYR A 34 -24.88 -3.52 -0.83
N ASP A 35 -24.00 -2.83 -0.11
CA ASP A 35 -23.03 -1.91 -0.66
C ASP A 35 -21.64 -2.54 -0.54
N LEU A 36 -21.02 -2.88 -1.68
CA LEU A 36 -19.73 -3.56 -1.72
C LEU A 36 -18.63 -2.53 -1.98
N ILE A 37 -17.82 -2.29 -0.96
CA ILE A 37 -16.77 -1.29 -1.00
C ILE A 37 -15.46 -1.91 -0.50
N PRO A 38 -14.75 -2.70 -1.33
CA PRO A 38 -13.46 -3.22 -0.93
C PRO A 38 -12.53 -2.08 -0.53
N VAL A 39 -11.85 -2.26 0.59
CA VAL A 39 -10.91 -1.30 1.18
C VAL A 39 -9.49 -1.86 1.16
N ALA A 40 -8.52 -1.02 1.47
CA ALA A 40 -7.11 -1.39 1.62
C ALA A 40 -6.46 -0.50 2.69
N ASP A 41 -5.30 -0.91 3.16
CA ASP A 41 -4.49 -0.22 4.16
C ASP A 41 -3.36 0.61 3.55
N GLY A 42 -3.31 0.78 2.22
CA GLY A 42 -2.23 1.51 1.53
C GLY A 42 -1.04 0.64 1.12
N GLY A 43 -1.09 -0.66 1.42
CA GLY A 43 -0.16 -1.66 0.93
C GLY A 43 -0.56 -2.29 -0.42
N ASP A 44 -0.14 -3.54 -0.61
CA ASP A 44 -0.57 -4.40 -1.72
C ASP A 44 -2.11 -4.45 -1.82
N GLY A 45 -2.68 -4.45 -3.02
CA GLY A 45 -4.14 -4.47 -3.25
C GLY A 45 -4.86 -3.12 -3.08
N THR A 46 -4.15 -2.02 -2.81
CA THR A 46 -4.72 -0.66 -2.81
C THR A 46 -5.22 -0.24 -4.20
N LEU A 47 -4.46 -0.52 -5.26
CA LEU A 47 -4.86 -0.32 -6.64
C LEU A 47 -6.16 -1.07 -6.91
N ASP A 48 -6.21 -2.33 -6.47
CA ASP A 48 -7.36 -3.21 -6.64
C ASP A 48 -8.65 -2.63 -6.04
N ALA A 49 -8.55 -2.21 -4.78
CA ALA A 49 -9.64 -1.65 -4.01
C ALA A 49 -10.13 -0.34 -4.63
N LEU A 50 -9.22 0.60 -4.92
CA LEU A 50 -9.57 1.91 -5.46
C LEU A 50 -10.14 1.83 -6.88
N VAL A 51 -9.51 1.05 -7.77
CA VAL A 51 -10.00 0.86 -9.15
C VAL A 51 -11.39 0.22 -9.14
N THR A 52 -11.62 -0.80 -8.29
CA THR A 52 -12.91 -1.48 -8.25
C THR A 52 -14.00 -0.58 -7.69
N SER A 53 -13.76 0.06 -6.55
CA SER A 53 -14.75 0.86 -5.83
C SER A 53 -15.06 2.19 -6.54
N LEU A 54 -14.11 2.75 -7.30
CA LEU A 54 -14.29 4.00 -8.04
C LEU A 54 -14.48 3.81 -9.55
N HIS A 55 -14.74 2.57 -9.97
CA HIS A 55 -14.98 2.22 -11.38
C HIS A 55 -13.88 2.70 -12.34
N GLY A 56 -12.63 2.63 -11.88
CA GLY A 56 -11.45 2.94 -12.67
C GLY A 56 -11.10 1.83 -13.66
N THR A 57 -10.00 2.04 -14.38
CA THR A 57 -9.40 1.06 -15.29
C THR A 57 -7.97 0.76 -14.87
N GLU A 58 -7.59 -0.51 -14.91
CA GLU A 58 -6.20 -0.93 -14.76
C GLU A 58 -5.53 -0.96 -16.14
N ILE A 59 -4.43 -0.21 -16.28
CA ILE A 59 -3.68 -0.08 -17.53
C ILE A 59 -2.30 -0.70 -17.33
N GLU A 60 -1.97 -1.67 -18.18
CA GLU A 60 -0.72 -2.40 -18.11
C GLU A 60 0.37 -1.76 -18.99
N GLU A 61 1.59 -1.71 -18.46
CA GLU A 61 2.78 -1.17 -19.08
C GLU A 61 3.97 -2.13 -18.89
N THR A 62 4.94 -2.07 -19.81
CA THR A 62 6.23 -2.72 -19.60
C THR A 62 7.21 -1.69 -19.04
N VAL A 63 7.65 -1.92 -17.81
CA VAL A 63 8.49 -0.99 -17.03
C VAL A 63 9.77 -1.66 -16.53
N THR A 64 10.70 -0.87 -16.02
CA THR A 64 11.98 -1.30 -15.47
C THR A 64 11.77 -1.95 -14.11
N GLY A 65 12.01 -3.26 -14.01
CA GLY A 65 12.01 -4.02 -12.77
C GLY A 65 13.12 -3.60 -11.80
N PRO A 66 13.08 -4.09 -10.54
CA PRO A 66 14.03 -3.71 -9.51
C PRO A 66 15.48 -4.11 -9.84
N ASP A 67 15.69 -5.16 -10.63
CA ASP A 67 17.00 -5.62 -11.11
C ASP A 67 17.39 -5.05 -12.49
N GLY A 68 16.63 -4.05 -12.97
CA GLY A 68 16.83 -3.41 -14.28
C GLY A 68 16.21 -4.16 -15.46
N LYS A 69 15.66 -5.37 -15.28
CA LYS A 69 15.02 -6.12 -16.35
C LYS A 69 13.56 -5.67 -16.57
N PRO A 70 13.01 -5.75 -17.79
CA PRO A 70 11.62 -5.40 -18.02
C PRO A 70 10.64 -6.29 -17.25
N VAL A 71 9.63 -5.68 -16.64
CA VAL A 71 8.49 -6.34 -15.99
C VAL A 71 7.19 -5.76 -16.52
N ARG A 72 6.15 -6.60 -16.63
CA ARG A 72 4.79 -6.14 -16.90
C ARG A 72 4.17 -5.72 -15.56
N ALA A 73 3.77 -4.47 -15.46
CA ALA A 73 3.15 -3.89 -14.28
C ALA A 73 1.98 -3.03 -14.71
N ALA A 74 1.05 -2.77 -13.79
CA ALA A 74 -0.11 -1.96 -14.09
C ALA A 74 -0.27 -0.82 -13.08
N TYR A 75 -0.89 0.26 -13.56
CA TYR A 75 -1.39 1.36 -12.74
C TYR A 75 -2.91 1.48 -12.90
N GLY A 76 -3.57 2.02 -11.89
CA GLY A 76 -4.99 2.36 -11.94
C GLY A 76 -5.21 3.78 -12.44
N LEU A 77 -6.21 3.98 -13.28
CA LEU A 77 -6.68 5.28 -13.72
C LEU A 77 -8.17 5.43 -13.39
N ILE A 78 -8.51 6.52 -12.69
CA ILE A 78 -9.87 6.84 -12.30
C ILE A 78 -10.20 8.22 -12.91
N ASP A 79 -10.74 8.19 -14.13
CA ASP A 79 -10.93 9.37 -14.99
C ASP A 79 -11.80 10.45 -14.31
N ALA A 80 -12.89 10.03 -13.68
CA ALA A 80 -13.83 10.92 -12.99
C ALA A 80 -13.15 11.78 -11.91
N HIS A 81 -12.01 11.33 -11.37
CA HIS A 81 -11.26 11.99 -10.32
C HIS A 81 -9.89 12.50 -10.77
N SER A 82 -9.53 12.35 -12.06
CA SER A 82 -8.17 12.61 -12.57
C SER A 82 -7.10 11.98 -11.66
N LEU A 83 -7.36 10.76 -11.20
CA LEU A 83 -6.58 10.07 -10.18
C LEU A 83 -5.83 8.89 -10.79
N GLY A 84 -4.51 8.86 -10.61
CA GLY A 84 -3.66 7.70 -10.84
C GLY A 84 -3.39 6.94 -9.55
N VAL A 85 -3.39 5.62 -9.59
CA VAL A 85 -3.03 4.76 -8.43
C VAL A 85 -1.89 3.84 -8.84
N VAL A 86 -0.77 3.91 -8.12
CA VAL A 86 0.43 3.14 -8.40
C VAL A 86 0.80 2.29 -7.19
N GLU A 87 1.02 1.01 -7.39
CA GLU A 87 1.60 0.12 -6.39
C GLU A 87 3.07 -0.16 -6.73
N MET A 88 3.97 0.31 -5.89
CA MET A 88 5.42 0.12 -6.06
C MET A 88 5.78 -1.37 -6.16
N ALA A 89 5.10 -2.24 -5.41
CA ALA A 89 5.37 -3.67 -5.41
C ALA A 89 5.27 -4.32 -6.80
N ARG A 90 4.46 -3.75 -7.71
CA ARG A 90 4.23 -4.29 -9.06
C ARG A 90 5.37 -3.99 -10.04
N ALA A 91 6.15 -2.94 -9.79
CA ALA A 91 7.26 -2.54 -10.66
C ALA A 91 8.64 -2.63 -9.99
N SER A 92 8.69 -2.43 -8.68
CA SER A 92 9.93 -2.31 -7.89
C SER A 92 9.82 -3.10 -6.58
N GLY A 93 9.00 -4.16 -6.55
CA GLY A 93 8.74 -4.98 -5.38
C GLY A 93 9.69 -6.16 -5.20
N LEU A 94 9.86 -6.59 -3.95
CA LEU A 94 10.72 -7.72 -3.58
C LEU A 94 10.25 -9.04 -4.19
N ALA A 95 8.94 -9.21 -4.38
CA ALA A 95 8.35 -10.40 -5.00
C ALA A 95 8.69 -10.58 -6.50
N LEU A 96 9.20 -9.53 -7.16
CA LEU A 96 9.65 -9.60 -8.55
C LEU A 96 11.07 -10.15 -8.69
N VAL A 97 11.79 -10.29 -7.57
CA VAL A 97 13.16 -10.78 -7.54
C VAL A 97 13.16 -12.23 -7.07
N ALA A 98 13.97 -13.07 -7.73
CA ALA A 98 14.09 -14.46 -7.30
C ALA A 98 14.70 -14.52 -5.88
N PRO A 99 14.19 -15.40 -5.00
CA PRO A 99 14.72 -15.53 -3.64
C PRO A 99 16.24 -15.72 -3.62
N GLY A 100 16.94 -14.91 -2.83
CA GLY A 100 18.41 -14.96 -2.71
C GLY A 100 19.17 -14.24 -3.83
N THR A 101 18.49 -13.59 -4.77
CA THR A 101 19.11 -12.75 -5.82
C THR A 101 18.86 -11.25 -5.62
N ASN A 102 18.21 -10.89 -4.52
CA ASN A 102 17.91 -9.52 -4.14
C ASN A 102 19.17 -8.77 -3.71
N ASP A 103 19.35 -7.58 -4.29
CA ASP A 103 20.50 -6.71 -4.06
C ASP A 103 20.02 -5.28 -3.77
N ALA A 104 20.09 -4.89 -2.49
CA ALA A 104 19.71 -3.56 -2.04
C ALA A 104 20.65 -2.45 -2.56
N MET A 105 21.89 -2.79 -2.94
CA MET A 105 22.92 -1.84 -3.39
C MET A 105 22.60 -1.31 -4.79
N THR A 106 22.15 -2.20 -5.68
CA THR A 106 21.97 -1.90 -7.11
C THR A 106 20.53 -1.78 -7.55
N SER A 107 19.58 -2.26 -6.75
CA SER A 107 18.16 -2.24 -7.12
C SER A 107 17.59 -0.84 -7.34
N THR A 108 16.65 -0.70 -8.28
CA THR A 108 16.14 0.59 -8.72
C THR A 108 14.62 0.71 -8.63
N SER A 109 14.14 1.89 -8.23
CA SER A 109 12.71 2.26 -8.21
C SER A 109 12.18 2.75 -9.56
N ARG A 110 12.99 2.70 -10.63
CA ARG A 110 12.68 3.32 -11.94
C ARG A 110 11.32 2.94 -12.50
N GLY A 111 10.94 1.66 -12.47
CA GLY A 111 9.64 1.22 -12.97
C GLY A 111 8.45 1.85 -12.25
N THR A 112 8.58 2.15 -10.96
CA THR A 112 7.55 2.88 -10.21
C THR A 112 7.38 4.30 -10.74
N GLY A 113 8.49 5.00 -11.05
CA GLY A 113 8.43 6.32 -11.67
C GLY A 113 7.90 6.29 -13.10
N GLU A 114 8.17 5.23 -13.86
CA GLU A 114 7.59 5.01 -15.19
C GLU A 114 6.07 4.82 -15.13
N LEU A 115 5.55 4.10 -14.13
CA LEU A 115 4.11 4.00 -13.89
C LEU A 115 3.48 5.34 -13.48
N ILE A 116 4.15 6.11 -12.61
CA ILE A 116 3.68 7.47 -12.27
C ILE A 116 3.64 8.34 -13.53
N ALA A 117 4.71 8.32 -14.35
CA ALA A 117 4.77 9.07 -15.59
C ALA A 117 3.67 8.66 -16.58
N ALA A 118 3.35 7.36 -16.67
CA ALA A 118 2.26 6.84 -17.48
C ALA A 118 0.90 7.36 -17.00
N ALA A 119 0.63 7.33 -15.70
CA ALA A 119 -0.60 7.88 -15.12
C ALA A 119 -0.75 9.38 -15.39
N LEU A 120 0.33 10.17 -15.24
CA LEU A 120 0.32 11.61 -15.55
C LEU A 120 0.06 11.88 -17.04
N LYS A 121 0.67 11.08 -17.92
CA LYS A 121 0.44 11.14 -19.37
C LYS A 121 -1.00 10.80 -19.73
N ALA A 122 -1.62 9.88 -19.00
CA ALA A 122 -3.03 9.53 -19.14
C ALA A 122 -4.00 10.57 -18.55
N GLY A 123 -3.48 11.68 -17.99
CA GLY A 123 -4.29 12.80 -17.53
C GLY A 123 -4.43 12.90 -16.01
N ALA A 124 -3.81 12.00 -15.24
CA ALA A 124 -3.84 12.11 -13.79
C ALA A 124 -3.21 13.44 -13.32
N ARG A 125 -3.86 14.08 -12.34
CA ARG A 125 -3.38 15.27 -11.63
C ARG A 125 -3.23 15.02 -10.13
N ARG A 126 -3.85 13.95 -9.64
CA ARG A 126 -3.59 13.38 -8.33
C ARG A 126 -3.03 11.99 -8.52
N VAL A 127 -1.96 11.63 -7.82
CA VAL A 127 -1.38 10.29 -7.88
C VAL A 127 -1.20 9.76 -6.47
N ILE A 128 -1.80 8.60 -6.21
CA ILE A 128 -1.58 7.84 -4.99
C ILE A 128 -0.55 6.76 -5.25
N VAL A 129 0.47 6.70 -4.40
CA VAL A 129 1.53 5.69 -4.48
C VAL A 129 1.53 4.84 -3.22
N ALA A 130 1.15 3.57 -3.37
CA ALA A 130 1.27 2.54 -2.34
C ALA A 130 2.69 1.95 -2.40
N ILE A 131 3.49 2.18 -1.36
CA ILE A 131 4.94 1.87 -1.36
C ILE A 131 5.32 0.61 -0.57
N GLY A 132 4.34 -0.19 -0.15
CA GLY A 132 4.58 -1.47 0.52
C GLY A 132 5.37 -2.46 -0.36
N GLY A 133 6.17 -3.33 0.27
CA GLY A 133 6.80 -4.48 -0.40
C GLY A 133 7.97 -4.15 -1.34
N SER A 134 8.60 -2.97 -1.22
CA SER A 134 9.74 -2.54 -2.05
C SER A 134 10.95 -3.50 -2.02
N ALA A 135 11.63 -3.68 -3.15
CA ALA A 135 12.96 -4.31 -3.23
C ALA A 135 14.11 -3.32 -2.99
N THR A 136 13.86 -2.01 -3.12
CA THR A 136 14.89 -1.00 -3.39
C THR A 136 15.39 -0.30 -2.14
N ASN A 137 16.60 0.26 -2.18
CA ASN A 137 17.16 1.15 -1.15
C ASN A 137 17.82 2.39 -1.77
N ASP A 138 17.16 2.97 -2.77
CA ASP A 138 17.69 4.00 -3.66
C ASP A 138 17.12 5.41 -3.42
N ALA A 139 16.49 5.66 -2.27
CA ALA A 139 15.81 6.92 -1.95
C ALA A 139 14.70 7.33 -2.95
N GLY A 140 14.20 6.41 -3.80
CA GLY A 140 13.27 6.75 -4.87
C GLY A 140 13.93 7.46 -6.07
N VAL A 141 15.26 7.51 -6.12
CA VAL A 141 16.03 8.20 -7.18
C VAL A 141 15.74 7.60 -8.56
N GLY A 142 15.59 6.28 -8.67
CA GLY A 142 15.18 5.65 -9.93
C GLY A 142 13.83 6.20 -10.43
N ALA A 143 12.84 6.30 -9.55
CA ALA A 143 11.52 6.83 -9.90
C ALA A 143 11.56 8.33 -10.23
N LEU A 144 12.28 9.13 -9.45
CA LEU A 144 12.44 10.57 -9.70
C LEU A 144 13.16 10.85 -11.04
N ARG A 145 14.11 9.99 -11.44
CA ARG A 145 14.74 10.03 -12.77
C ARG A 145 13.75 9.81 -13.89
N ALA A 146 12.87 8.82 -13.76
CA ALA A 146 11.82 8.57 -14.75
C ALA A 146 10.85 9.76 -14.89
N LEU A 147 10.77 10.62 -13.87
CA LEU A 147 9.97 11.84 -13.86
C LEU A 147 10.74 13.09 -14.32
N GLY A 148 12.05 13.00 -14.54
CA GLY A 148 12.87 14.08 -15.12
C GLY A 148 13.98 14.64 -14.22
N ALA A 149 14.13 14.17 -12.98
CA ALA A 149 15.25 14.61 -12.15
C ALA A 149 16.57 13.98 -12.59
N ARG A 150 17.67 14.74 -12.51
CA ARG A 150 19.02 14.25 -12.80
C ARG A 150 19.87 14.28 -11.53
N PHE A 151 20.67 13.23 -11.35
CA PHE A 151 21.45 13.00 -10.13
C PHE A 151 22.90 12.82 -10.54
N LEU A 152 23.72 13.84 -10.24
CA LEU A 152 25.04 14.03 -10.82
C LEU A 152 26.15 13.91 -9.76
N ASP A 153 27.28 13.35 -10.17
CA ASP A 153 28.50 13.34 -9.37
C ASP A 153 29.30 14.65 -9.48
N ALA A 154 30.56 14.62 -9.01
CA ALA A 154 31.45 15.78 -9.03
C ALA A 154 31.86 16.21 -10.44
N ASP A 155 31.83 15.30 -11.41
CA ASP A 155 32.23 15.51 -12.79
C ASP A 155 31.02 15.87 -13.67
N ALA A 156 29.84 16.08 -13.06
CA ALA A 156 28.56 16.34 -13.70
C ALA A 156 28.01 15.17 -14.54
N GLU A 157 28.48 13.95 -14.29
CA GLU A 157 28.00 12.73 -14.92
C GLU A 157 26.85 12.11 -14.11
N GLU A 158 25.90 11.47 -14.81
CA GLU A 158 24.79 10.81 -14.14
C GLU A 158 25.24 9.55 -13.37
N LEU A 159 24.81 9.44 -12.12
CA LEU A 159 25.12 8.25 -11.31
C LEU A 159 24.49 6.99 -11.93
N PRO A 160 25.12 5.81 -11.81
CA PRO A 160 24.45 4.56 -12.15
C PRO A 160 23.21 4.32 -11.26
N PRO A 161 22.31 3.39 -11.62
CA PRO A 161 21.21 2.97 -10.76
C PRO A 161 21.69 2.39 -9.42
N GLY A 162 20.80 2.40 -8.42
CA GLY A 162 21.04 1.80 -7.11
C GLY A 162 21.37 2.80 -6.00
N GLY A 163 21.13 2.38 -4.76
CA GLY A 163 21.36 3.21 -3.57
C GLY A 163 22.83 3.46 -3.27
N ALA A 164 23.70 2.48 -3.56
CA ALA A 164 25.14 2.60 -3.28
C ALA A 164 25.79 3.79 -4.02
N ALA A 165 25.32 4.06 -5.25
CA ALA A 165 25.84 5.14 -6.08
C ALA A 165 25.66 6.53 -5.45
N LEU A 166 24.69 6.69 -4.55
CA LEU A 166 24.33 7.99 -3.94
C LEU A 166 25.44 8.58 -3.06
N ILE A 167 26.41 7.77 -2.60
CA ILE A 167 27.58 8.28 -1.89
C ILE A 167 28.41 9.27 -2.73
N ARG A 168 28.35 9.13 -4.07
CA ARG A 168 29.02 10.01 -5.02
C ARG A 168 28.19 11.21 -5.44
N LEU A 169 26.93 11.31 -5.02
CA LEU A 169 26.04 12.41 -5.40
C LEU A 169 26.60 13.76 -4.96
N ARG A 170 26.61 14.74 -5.86
CA ARG A 170 27.04 16.12 -5.58
C ARG A 170 26.03 17.16 -5.99
N HIS A 171 25.24 16.89 -7.03
CA HIS A 171 24.23 17.82 -7.53
C HIS A 171 22.96 17.09 -7.95
N ILE A 172 21.82 17.76 -7.74
CA ILE A 172 20.51 17.31 -8.22
C ILE A 172 19.93 18.44 -9.06
N ASP A 173 19.52 18.11 -10.28
CA ASP A 173 18.80 18.99 -11.18
C ASP A 173 17.33 18.55 -11.22
N THR A 174 16.43 19.46 -10.83
CA THR A 174 14.99 19.24 -10.70
C THR A 174 14.16 19.93 -11.78
N GLY A 175 14.78 20.62 -12.76
CA GLY A 175 14.04 21.48 -13.69
C GLY A 175 12.91 20.76 -14.45
N ASP A 176 13.23 19.63 -15.08
CA ASP A 176 12.24 18.83 -15.82
C ASP A 176 11.25 18.12 -14.89
N LEU A 177 11.67 17.77 -13.67
CA LEU A 177 10.80 17.19 -12.65
C LEU A 177 9.72 18.20 -12.22
N GLU A 178 10.13 19.43 -11.87
CA GLU A 178 9.24 20.50 -11.45
C GLU A 178 8.25 20.86 -12.55
N ALA A 179 8.72 20.96 -13.80
CA ALA A 179 7.85 21.22 -14.94
C ALA A 179 6.82 20.10 -15.14
N ARG A 180 7.21 18.83 -14.97
CA ARG A 180 6.32 17.67 -15.11
C ARG A 180 5.29 17.59 -13.99
N LEU A 181 5.67 17.95 -12.77
CA LEU A 181 4.82 17.87 -11.58
C LEU A 181 4.05 19.16 -11.27
N ALA A 182 4.15 20.17 -12.13
CA ALA A 182 3.41 21.42 -11.97
C ALA A 182 1.89 21.16 -11.91
N GLY A 183 1.27 21.51 -10.76
CA GLY A 183 -0.15 21.30 -10.52
C GLY A 183 -0.55 19.83 -10.28
N VAL A 184 0.42 18.95 -10.01
CA VAL A 184 0.19 17.56 -9.65
C VAL A 184 0.33 17.38 -8.14
N THR A 185 -0.61 16.66 -7.54
CA THR A 185 -0.52 16.21 -6.14
C THR A 185 -0.07 14.76 -6.10
N ILE A 186 1.00 14.47 -5.36
CA ILE A 186 1.44 13.10 -5.08
C ILE A 186 1.22 12.79 -3.60
N GLU A 187 0.42 11.77 -3.32
CA GLU A 187 0.20 11.25 -1.97
C GLU A 187 0.77 9.83 -1.88
N ILE A 188 1.51 9.56 -0.82
CA ILE A 188 2.18 8.28 -0.59
C ILE A 188 1.56 7.64 0.65
N ALA A 189 1.04 6.43 0.50
CA ALA A 189 0.55 5.64 1.62
C ALA A 189 1.75 5.10 2.42
N CYS A 190 1.85 5.51 3.69
CA CYS A 190 2.99 5.24 4.54
C CYS A 190 2.56 5.01 6.00
N ASP A 191 2.62 3.76 6.45
CA ASP A 191 2.21 3.37 7.81
C ASP A 191 3.39 3.22 8.78
N VAL A 192 4.62 3.40 8.29
CA VAL A 192 5.83 3.30 9.11
C VAL A 192 6.36 4.68 9.46
N LYS A 193 7.00 4.79 10.63
CA LYS A 193 7.55 6.07 11.15
C LYS A 193 9.07 6.16 11.06
N ASN A 194 9.71 5.17 10.47
CA ASN A 194 11.16 5.11 10.36
C ASN A 194 11.72 6.35 9.62
N PRO A 195 12.73 7.05 10.18
CA PRO A 195 13.41 8.15 9.52
C PRO A 195 14.20 7.65 8.29
N LEU A 196 14.76 8.56 7.51
CA LEU A 196 15.52 8.19 6.32
C LEU A 196 16.82 7.44 6.68
N VAL A 197 17.55 7.93 7.69
CA VAL A 197 18.90 7.48 8.06
C VAL A 197 19.03 7.13 9.54
N GLY A 198 20.15 6.51 9.90
CA GLY A 198 20.51 6.19 11.28
C GLY A 198 20.06 4.80 11.73
N PRO A 199 20.14 4.50 13.05
CA PRO A 199 19.94 3.14 13.57
C PRO A 199 18.50 2.62 13.37
N ASN A 200 17.53 3.52 13.23
CA ASN A 200 16.13 3.20 12.91
C ASN A 200 15.76 3.57 11.47
N GLY A 201 16.75 3.91 10.64
CA GLY A 201 16.58 4.39 9.28
C GLY A 201 16.24 3.30 8.26
N ALA A 202 16.10 3.71 7.00
CA ALA A 202 15.69 2.82 5.91
C ALA A 202 16.62 1.61 5.76
N SER A 203 17.92 1.87 5.63
CA SER A 203 18.95 0.84 5.42
C SER A 203 19.06 -0.11 6.61
N ALA A 204 19.07 0.43 7.84
CA ALA A 204 19.24 -0.36 9.05
C ALA A 204 18.08 -1.32 9.30
N ILE A 205 16.84 -0.86 9.10
CA ILE A 205 15.64 -1.65 9.43
C ILE A 205 15.20 -2.55 8.27
N TYR A 206 15.29 -2.07 7.04
CA TYR A 206 14.73 -2.77 5.87
C TYR A 206 15.78 -3.26 4.89
N GLY A 207 17.04 -2.84 4.98
CA GLY A 207 18.13 -3.33 4.13
C GLY A 207 18.37 -4.83 4.22
N PRO A 208 18.40 -5.46 5.42
CA PRO A 208 18.68 -6.90 5.55
C PRO A 208 17.72 -7.80 4.78
N GLN A 209 16.41 -7.54 4.87
CA GLN A 209 15.40 -8.31 4.11
C GLN A 209 15.48 -8.07 2.59
N LYS A 210 16.15 -6.98 2.16
CA LYS A 210 16.43 -6.65 0.76
C LYS A 210 17.79 -7.16 0.28
N GLY A 211 18.54 -7.86 1.13
CA GLY A 211 19.78 -8.55 0.76
C GLY A 211 21.06 -7.85 1.22
N ALA A 212 20.95 -6.73 1.94
CA ALA A 212 22.12 -6.02 2.44
C ALA A 212 22.75 -6.76 3.64
N SER A 213 24.05 -7.04 3.54
CA SER A 213 24.91 -7.42 4.66
C SER A 213 25.09 -6.24 5.64
N PRO A 214 25.57 -6.47 6.87
CA PRO A 214 25.82 -5.39 7.83
C PRO A 214 26.76 -4.29 7.32
N ALA A 215 27.74 -4.63 6.47
CA ALA A 215 28.65 -3.66 5.85
C ALA A 215 27.93 -2.82 4.79
N GLU A 216 27.13 -3.46 3.94
CA GLU A 216 26.31 -2.78 2.92
C GLU A 216 25.24 -1.90 3.56
N VAL A 217 24.66 -2.30 4.70
CA VAL A 217 23.74 -1.45 5.47
C VAL A 217 24.41 -0.14 5.87
N ALA A 218 25.65 -0.18 6.36
CA ALA A 218 26.39 1.01 6.74
C ALA A 218 26.74 1.89 5.51
N GLU A 219 27.09 1.27 4.38
CA GLU A 219 27.34 1.98 3.12
C GLU A 219 26.08 2.67 2.59
N LEU A 220 24.94 1.97 2.58
CA LEU A 220 23.65 2.51 2.17
C LEU A 220 23.20 3.64 3.09
N ASP A 221 23.36 3.52 4.40
CA ASP A 221 23.01 4.60 5.34
C ASP A 221 23.84 5.87 5.10
N ALA A 222 25.15 5.72 4.83
CA ALA A 222 26.01 6.83 4.43
C ALA A 222 25.59 7.43 3.07
N ALA A 223 25.21 6.58 2.11
CA ALA A 223 24.74 7.01 0.80
C ALA A 223 23.40 7.77 0.88
N LEU A 224 22.46 7.31 1.72
CA LEU A 224 21.21 8.01 2.00
C LEU A 224 21.43 9.33 2.77
N THR A 225 22.42 9.37 3.66
CA THR A 225 22.83 10.60 4.34
C THR A 225 23.35 11.63 3.34
N GLN A 226 24.21 11.20 2.41
CA GLN A 226 24.70 12.05 1.33
C GLN A 226 23.57 12.54 0.43
N PHE A 227 22.64 11.66 0.05
CA PHE A 227 21.43 12.03 -0.69
C PHE A 227 20.65 13.14 0.02
N ALA A 228 20.34 12.95 1.30
CA ALA A 228 19.54 13.89 2.06
C ALA A 228 20.21 15.26 2.19
N MET A 229 21.54 15.30 2.39
CA MET A 229 22.30 16.54 2.42
C MET A 229 22.24 17.31 1.11
N VAL A 230 22.40 16.63 -0.03
CA VAL A 230 22.35 17.27 -1.36
C VAL A 230 20.92 17.70 -1.69
N ALA A 231 19.93 16.88 -1.39
CA ALA A 231 18.51 17.22 -1.57
C ALA A 231 18.12 18.45 -0.76
N ALA A 232 18.47 18.49 0.54
CA ALA A 232 18.20 19.65 1.40
C ALA A 232 18.89 20.92 0.89
N LYS A 233 20.10 20.83 0.34
CA LYS A 233 20.78 21.97 -0.29
C LYS A 233 20.06 22.44 -1.56
N THR A 234 19.42 21.53 -2.28
CA THR A 234 18.74 21.81 -3.56
C THR A 234 17.37 22.43 -3.33
N THR A 235 16.58 21.91 -2.40
CA THR A 235 15.17 22.31 -2.21
C THR A 235 14.88 23.04 -0.89
N GLY A 236 15.83 23.04 0.04
CA GLY A 236 15.64 23.57 1.40
C GLY A 236 14.89 22.62 2.35
N VAL A 237 14.51 21.43 1.88
CA VAL A 237 13.73 20.44 2.67
C VAL A 237 14.66 19.36 3.22
N ASP A 238 14.84 19.32 4.53
CA ASP A 238 15.59 18.26 5.21
C ASP A 238 14.67 17.12 5.64
N VAL A 239 14.91 15.92 5.10
CA VAL A 239 14.08 14.73 5.30
C VAL A 239 14.72 13.67 6.18
N ARG A 240 15.92 13.93 6.73
CA ARG A 240 16.71 12.92 7.47
C ARG A 240 15.92 12.31 8.63
N ASP A 241 15.29 13.16 9.43
CA ASP A 241 14.58 12.78 10.65
C ASP A 241 13.05 12.77 10.50
N VAL A 242 12.53 13.00 9.29
CA VAL A 242 11.08 13.06 9.06
C VAL A 242 10.48 11.66 9.23
N PRO A 243 9.45 11.48 10.10
CA PRO A 243 8.80 10.19 10.27
C PRO A 243 8.24 9.66 8.95
N GLY A 244 8.61 8.43 8.59
CA GLY A 244 8.18 7.79 7.36
C GLY A 244 9.07 8.09 6.14
N ALA A 245 10.05 9.00 6.25
CA ALA A 245 10.98 9.27 5.17
C ALA A 245 11.81 8.04 4.78
N GLY A 246 12.03 7.09 5.69
CA GLY A 246 12.72 5.83 5.40
C GLY A 246 11.87 4.77 4.71
N ALA A 247 10.57 5.02 4.54
CA ALA A 247 9.67 4.05 3.92
C ALA A 247 10.13 3.68 2.51
N ALA A 248 10.02 2.40 2.19
CA ALA A 248 10.42 1.82 0.90
C ALA A 248 11.86 2.15 0.47
N GLY A 249 12.82 2.08 1.42
CA GLY A 249 14.23 2.31 1.09
C GLY A 249 14.56 3.78 0.85
N GLY A 250 13.82 4.67 1.50
CA GLY A 250 13.96 6.11 1.36
C GLY A 250 13.11 6.75 0.26
N PHE A 251 12.27 5.98 -0.45
CA PHE A 251 11.37 6.51 -1.48
C PHE A 251 10.49 7.64 -0.93
N GLY A 252 9.91 7.44 0.27
CA GLY A 252 9.12 8.46 0.94
C GLY A 252 9.90 9.76 1.13
N GLY A 253 11.12 9.67 1.67
CA GLY A 253 12.02 10.81 1.88
C GLY A 253 12.41 11.51 0.58
N GLY A 254 12.72 10.77 -0.49
CA GLY A 254 13.08 11.38 -1.76
C GLY A 254 11.94 12.13 -2.42
N PHE A 255 10.73 11.56 -2.42
CA PHE A 255 9.55 12.23 -2.96
C PHE A 255 9.09 13.42 -2.09
N LEU A 256 9.23 13.34 -0.77
CA LEU A 256 9.06 14.50 0.12
C LEU A 256 10.02 15.63 -0.26
N ALA A 257 11.32 15.31 -0.39
CA ALA A 257 12.36 16.32 -0.57
C ALA A 257 12.33 16.98 -1.96
N LEU A 258 12.00 16.23 -3.01
CA LEU A 258 12.20 16.65 -4.41
C LEU A 258 10.90 16.77 -5.22
N ALA A 259 9.82 16.08 -4.82
CA ALA A 259 8.56 16.05 -5.57
C ALA A 259 7.39 16.70 -4.81
N GLY A 260 7.62 17.27 -3.62
CA GLY A 260 6.58 17.90 -2.80
C GLY A 260 5.46 16.94 -2.41
N ALA A 261 5.74 15.63 -2.36
CA ALA A 261 4.75 14.63 -2.02
C ALA A 261 4.26 14.76 -0.57
N GLN A 262 3.16 14.09 -0.26
CA GLN A 262 2.61 14.01 1.10
C GLN A 262 2.63 12.57 1.58
N LEU A 263 3.22 12.31 2.75
CA LEU A 263 3.09 11.02 3.41
C LEU A 263 1.80 11.01 4.23
N ARG A 264 0.96 10.00 4.01
CA ARG A 264 -0.32 9.83 4.70
C ARG A 264 -0.49 8.40 5.19
N PRO A 265 -1.14 8.16 6.34
CA PRO A 265 -1.54 6.81 6.73
C PRO A 265 -2.38 6.17 5.62
N GLY A 266 -2.09 4.92 5.28
CA GLY A 266 -2.60 4.30 4.07
C GLY A 266 -4.10 4.05 4.10
N ALA A 267 -4.62 3.51 5.21
CA ALA A 267 -6.06 3.32 5.40
C ALA A 267 -6.83 4.65 5.34
N ASP A 268 -6.33 5.70 6.01
CA ASP A 268 -6.95 7.03 5.98
C ASP A 268 -6.99 7.61 4.55
N LEU A 269 -5.88 7.50 3.81
CA LEU A 269 -5.80 7.94 2.43
C LEU A 269 -6.82 7.20 1.54
N VAL A 270 -6.93 5.88 1.68
CA VAL A 270 -7.91 5.07 0.94
C VAL A 270 -9.33 5.49 1.30
N PHE A 271 -9.63 5.69 2.58
CA PHE A 271 -10.98 6.02 3.04
C PHE A 271 -11.44 7.39 2.56
N ASP A 272 -10.54 8.37 2.57
CA ASP A 272 -10.81 9.70 2.04
C ASP A 272 -11.12 9.66 0.55
N VAL A 273 -10.37 8.87 -0.21
CA VAL A 273 -10.54 8.72 -1.66
C VAL A 273 -11.83 7.99 -2.00
N LEU A 274 -12.19 7.00 -1.20
CA LEU A 274 -13.43 6.26 -1.33
C LEU A 274 -14.65 7.01 -0.79
N HIS A 275 -14.47 8.17 -0.15
CA HIS A 275 -15.52 8.84 0.59
C HIS A 275 -16.24 7.87 1.55
N PHE A 276 -15.48 7.00 2.22
CA PHE A 276 -16.01 5.83 2.95
C PHE A 276 -17.08 6.20 3.98
N ALA A 277 -16.94 7.36 4.61
CA ALA A 277 -17.94 7.88 5.54
C ALA A 277 -19.33 7.99 4.91
N ASP A 278 -19.45 8.37 3.64
CA ASP A 278 -20.74 8.56 2.98
C ASP A 278 -21.49 7.22 2.81
N HIS A 279 -20.76 6.14 2.54
CA HIS A 279 -21.29 4.77 2.45
C HIS A 279 -21.91 4.27 3.76
N LEU A 280 -21.45 4.79 4.91
CA LEU A 280 -22.02 4.43 6.22
C LEU A 280 -23.37 5.11 6.49
N THR A 281 -23.83 6.00 5.62
CA THR A 281 -25.08 6.75 5.84
C THR A 281 -26.29 5.83 5.63
N GLY A 282 -27.06 5.60 6.70
CA GLY A 282 -28.22 4.71 6.66
C GLY A 282 -27.87 3.22 6.70
N ALA A 283 -26.61 2.86 7.01
CA ALA A 283 -26.21 1.46 7.16
C ALA A 283 -26.57 0.91 8.54
N ASP A 284 -27.24 -0.25 8.57
CA ASP A 284 -27.60 -0.95 9.83
C ASP A 284 -26.49 -1.88 10.35
N LEU A 285 -25.58 -2.30 9.47
CA LEU A 285 -24.51 -3.24 9.76
C LEU A 285 -23.35 -3.02 8.79
N VAL A 286 -22.13 -3.10 9.31
CA VAL A 286 -20.89 -3.17 8.53
C VAL A 286 -20.25 -4.56 8.69
N VAL A 287 -19.86 -5.16 7.58
CA VAL A 287 -19.07 -6.40 7.55
C VAL A 287 -17.70 -6.09 6.98
N THR A 288 -16.64 -6.43 7.70
CA THR A 288 -15.25 -6.26 7.24
C THR A 288 -14.50 -7.60 7.29
N GLY A 289 -13.23 -7.60 6.92
CA GLY A 289 -12.41 -8.80 6.87
C GLY A 289 -11.01 -8.53 6.37
N GLU A 290 -10.08 -9.43 6.73
CA GLU A 290 -8.75 -9.51 6.13
C GLU A 290 -8.25 -10.97 6.20
N GLY A 291 -7.14 -11.29 5.55
CA GLY A 291 -6.60 -12.67 5.56
C GLY A 291 -6.24 -13.18 6.96
N ARG A 292 -5.84 -12.30 7.88
CA ARG A 292 -5.54 -12.65 9.26
C ARG A 292 -5.89 -11.50 10.19
N LEU A 293 -6.88 -11.73 11.05
CA LEU A 293 -7.24 -10.80 12.12
C LEU A 293 -6.39 -11.11 13.36
N ASP A 294 -5.45 -10.24 13.68
CA ASP A 294 -4.52 -10.39 14.79
C ASP A 294 -4.25 -9.05 15.50
N LYS A 295 -3.40 -9.07 16.54
CA LYS A 295 -3.05 -7.85 17.29
C LYS A 295 -2.45 -6.74 16.41
N GLN A 296 -1.83 -7.08 15.27
CA GLN A 296 -1.30 -6.05 14.36
C GLN A 296 -2.41 -5.30 13.64
N THR A 297 -3.62 -5.86 13.53
CA THR A 297 -4.78 -5.17 12.97
C THR A 297 -5.12 -3.90 13.77
N LEU A 298 -4.95 -3.91 15.09
CA LEU A 298 -5.10 -2.72 15.96
C LEU A 298 -4.14 -1.59 15.60
N SER A 299 -3.06 -1.88 14.86
CA SER A 299 -2.05 -0.90 14.49
C SER A 299 -2.44 -0.06 13.26
N GLY A 300 -3.74 0.05 12.97
CA GLY A 300 -4.26 0.92 11.89
C GLY A 300 -4.54 0.22 10.56
N LYS A 301 -4.69 -1.11 10.54
CA LYS A 301 -5.06 -1.82 9.30
C LYS A 301 -6.52 -1.57 8.90
N ALA A 302 -6.87 -1.97 7.68
CA ALA A 302 -8.17 -1.70 7.09
C ALA A 302 -9.37 -2.16 7.97
N PRO A 303 -9.43 -3.38 8.55
CA PRO A 303 -10.57 -3.76 9.38
C PRO A 303 -10.75 -2.89 10.63
N TYR A 304 -9.64 -2.47 11.25
CA TYR A 304 -9.67 -1.54 12.36
C TYR A 304 -10.18 -0.16 11.92
N ALA A 305 -9.67 0.37 10.81
CA ALA A 305 -10.14 1.66 10.29
C ALA A 305 -11.65 1.63 9.95
N VAL A 306 -12.13 0.54 9.33
CA VAL A 306 -13.56 0.32 9.04
C VAL A 306 -14.37 0.34 10.34
N ALA A 307 -13.93 -0.42 11.34
CA ALA A 307 -14.61 -0.53 12.62
C ALA A 307 -14.68 0.81 13.35
N GLN A 308 -13.60 1.59 13.34
CA GLN A 308 -13.56 2.91 13.97
C GLN A 308 -14.48 3.91 13.27
N ALA A 309 -14.52 3.92 11.93
CA ALA A 309 -15.42 4.78 11.16
C ALA A 309 -16.90 4.43 11.41
N ALA A 310 -17.24 3.15 11.49
CA ALA A 310 -18.59 2.68 11.81
C ALA A 310 -18.99 2.96 13.25
N ARG A 311 -18.07 2.74 14.21
CA ARG A 311 -18.27 3.00 15.65
C ARG A 311 -18.57 4.47 15.92
N ALA A 312 -17.92 5.40 15.21
CA ALA A 312 -18.21 6.83 15.31
C ALA A 312 -19.66 7.19 14.96
N ARG A 313 -20.37 6.31 14.24
CA ARG A 313 -21.78 6.45 13.86
C ARG A 313 -22.71 5.50 14.63
N GLY A 314 -22.18 4.74 15.59
CA GLY A 314 -22.95 3.75 16.36
C GLY A 314 -23.41 2.53 15.55
N ILE A 315 -22.79 2.27 14.40
CA ILE A 315 -23.15 1.15 13.52
C ILE A 315 -22.39 -0.10 13.98
N PRO A 316 -23.07 -1.25 14.22
CA PRO A 316 -22.39 -2.47 14.62
C PRO A 316 -21.49 -3.01 13.48
N VAL A 317 -20.34 -3.55 13.86
CA VAL A 317 -19.37 -4.17 12.93
C VAL A 317 -19.15 -5.63 13.27
N VAL A 318 -19.12 -6.48 12.26
CA VAL A 318 -18.68 -7.87 12.35
C VAL A 318 -17.57 -8.15 11.35
N ALA A 319 -16.71 -9.13 11.63
CA ALA A 319 -15.58 -9.46 10.78
C ALA A 319 -15.60 -10.92 10.31
N ILE A 320 -15.19 -11.15 9.06
CA ILE A 320 -14.92 -12.47 8.51
C ILE A 320 -13.48 -12.49 8.01
N ALA A 321 -12.65 -13.35 8.57
CA ALA A 321 -11.21 -13.37 8.29
C ALA A 321 -10.73 -14.77 7.89
N GLY A 322 -9.61 -14.83 7.16
CA GLY A 322 -8.92 -16.10 6.87
C GLY A 322 -8.64 -16.88 8.16
N THR A 323 -8.00 -16.20 9.10
CA THR A 323 -7.74 -16.68 10.47
C THR A 323 -8.06 -15.58 11.47
N VAL A 324 -8.51 -15.97 12.67
CA VAL A 324 -8.76 -15.04 13.79
C VAL A 324 -7.93 -15.51 14.97
N THR A 325 -6.99 -14.67 15.39
CA THR A 325 -6.14 -14.93 16.57
C THR A 325 -6.28 -13.88 17.67
N THR A 326 -7.23 -12.95 17.50
CA THR A 326 -7.54 -11.91 18.48
C THR A 326 -8.28 -12.46 19.69
N THR A 327 -8.05 -11.86 20.86
CA THR A 327 -8.87 -12.10 22.05
C THR A 327 -10.19 -11.34 21.98
N PRO A 328 -11.21 -11.69 22.80
CA PRO A 328 -12.44 -10.90 22.91
C PRO A 328 -12.20 -9.43 23.27
N ASP A 329 -11.26 -9.16 24.20
CA ASP A 329 -10.90 -7.79 24.60
C ASP A 329 -10.29 -7.00 23.43
N GLU A 330 -9.46 -7.65 22.60
CA GLU A 330 -8.88 -7.02 21.40
C GLU A 330 -9.97 -6.70 20.36
N LEU A 331 -10.99 -7.55 20.19
CA LEU A 331 -12.12 -7.28 19.30
C LEU A 331 -12.97 -6.10 19.79
N GLU A 332 -13.24 -6.04 21.10
CA GLU A 332 -13.95 -4.92 21.72
C GLU A 332 -13.18 -3.60 21.56
N GLU A 333 -11.86 -3.64 21.74
CA GLU A 333 -10.98 -2.49 21.50
C GLU A 333 -11.06 -2.02 20.04
N MET A 334 -11.06 -2.94 19.07
CA MET A 334 -11.26 -2.64 17.65
C MET A 334 -12.65 -2.07 17.34
N GLY A 335 -13.66 -2.29 18.20
CA GLY A 335 -15.06 -1.99 17.90
C GLY A 335 -15.74 -3.03 17.02
N ILE A 336 -15.21 -4.27 16.99
CA ILE A 336 -15.77 -5.40 16.25
C ILE A 336 -16.57 -6.27 17.24
N ARG A 337 -17.87 -6.42 16.99
CA ARG A 337 -18.78 -7.20 17.84
C ARG A 337 -18.45 -8.69 17.83
N GLU A 338 -18.22 -9.24 16.65
CA GLU A 338 -17.96 -10.66 16.44
C GLU A 338 -17.03 -10.84 15.25
N ALA A 339 -16.08 -11.76 15.35
CA ALA A 339 -15.19 -12.15 14.26
C ALA A 339 -15.26 -13.66 14.01
N VAL A 340 -15.34 -14.05 12.75
CA VAL A 340 -15.44 -15.46 12.32
C VAL A 340 -14.25 -15.80 11.43
N ALA A 341 -13.54 -16.88 11.75
CA ALA A 341 -12.52 -17.43 10.88
C ALA A 341 -13.15 -18.34 9.81
N ILE A 342 -12.65 -18.28 8.57
CA ILE A 342 -13.07 -19.17 7.48
C ILE A 342 -12.27 -20.48 7.42
N GLU A 343 -11.18 -20.58 8.19
CA GLU A 343 -10.31 -21.76 8.23
C GLU A 343 -11.07 -23.00 8.72
N PRO A 344 -11.26 -24.04 7.88
CA PRO A 344 -11.90 -25.27 8.30
C PRO A 344 -10.91 -26.16 9.07
N GLN A 345 -11.39 -26.83 10.12
CA GLN A 345 -10.58 -27.72 10.94
C GLN A 345 -9.98 -28.85 10.09
N GLY A 346 -8.64 -28.98 10.10
CA GLY A 346 -7.91 -30.08 9.47
C GLY A 346 -7.55 -29.90 7.99
N MET A 347 -7.84 -28.75 7.39
CA MET A 347 -7.44 -28.42 6.00
C MET A 347 -6.07 -27.74 5.97
N SER A 348 -5.28 -27.97 4.92
CA SER A 348 -4.03 -27.23 4.74
C SER A 348 -4.28 -25.77 4.35
N ILE A 349 -3.33 -24.88 4.66
CA ILE A 349 -3.42 -23.45 4.26
C ILE A 349 -3.60 -23.31 2.74
N GLN A 350 -2.86 -24.09 1.95
CA GLN A 350 -2.96 -24.02 0.49
C GLN A 350 -4.35 -24.45 -0.03
N GLU A 351 -4.95 -25.48 0.57
CA GLU A 351 -6.32 -25.88 0.24
C GLU A 351 -7.32 -24.81 0.66
N SER A 352 -7.17 -24.24 1.86
CA SER A 352 -8.01 -23.16 2.36
C SER A 352 -7.98 -21.95 1.41
N MET A 353 -6.80 -21.56 0.94
CA MET A 353 -6.63 -20.46 -0.01
C MET A 353 -7.28 -20.76 -1.38
N ARG A 354 -7.31 -22.02 -1.84
CA ARG A 354 -8.01 -22.42 -3.08
C ARG A 354 -9.52 -22.38 -2.96
N HIS A 355 -10.05 -22.66 -1.76
CA HIS A 355 -11.49 -22.71 -1.48
C HIS A 355 -12.00 -21.47 -0.73
N ALA A 356 -11.17 -20.43 -0.60
CA ALA A 356 -11.44 -19.29 0.25
C ALA A 356 -12.78 -18.61 -0.06
N ALA A 357 -13.18 -18.53 -1.34
CA ALA A 357 -14.45 -17.90 -1.72
C ALA A 357 -15.65 -18.68 -1.17
N SER A 358 -15.71 -20.00 -1.37
CA SER A 358 -16.79 -20.84 -0.83
C SER A 358 -16.78 -20.88 0.69
N LEU A 359 -15.59 -20.93 1.31
CA LEU A 359 -15.45 -20.92 2.77
C LEU A 359 -15.93 -19.59 3.36
N THR A 360 -15.65 -18.47 2.69
CA THR A 360 -16.13 -17.14 3.07
C THR A 360 -17.65 -17.05 2.95
N GLU A 361 -18.23 -17.57 1.87
CA GLU A 361 -19.69 -17.61 1.70
C GLU A 361 -20.37 -18.41 2.81
N ASP A 362 -19.86 -19.61 3.14
CA ASP A 362 -20.44 -20.44 4.18
C ASP A 362 -20.29 -19.83 5.58
N ALA A 363 -19.14 -19.20 5.88
CA ALA A 363 -18.93 -18.47 7.12
C ALA A 363 -19.90 -17.27 7.23
N ALA A 364 -20.07 -16.51 6.15
CA ALA A 364 -21.00 -15.38 6.08
C ALA A 364 -22.45 -15.83 6.27
N PHE A 365 -22.87 -16.93 5.64
CA PHE A 365 -24.20 -17.51 5.82
C PHE A 365 -24.47 -17.89 7.29
N ASN A 366 -23.51 -18.56 7.92
CA ASN A 366 -23.64 -18.99 9.32
C ASN A 366 -23.66 -17.80 10.29
N LEU A 367 -22.84 -16.77 10.05
CA LEU A 367 -22.86 -15.53 10.81
C LEU A 367 -24.19 -14.79 10.66
N ALA A 368 -24.69 -14.66 9.43
CA ALA A 368 -25.98 -14.02 9.15
C ALA A 368 -27.15 -14.72 9.86
N LYS A 369 -27.14 -16.05 9.96
CA LYS A 369 -28.15 -16.81 10.72
C LYS A 369 -28.15 -16.44 12.21
N ARG A 370 -26.96 -16.37 12.84
CA ARG A 370 -26.83 -15.98 14.26
C ARG A 370 -27.35 -14.57 14.49
N LEU A 371 -26.92 -13.61 13.65
CA LEU A 371 -27.38 -12.22 13.75
C LEU A 371 -28.91 -12.10 13.63
N ARG A 372 -29.55 -12.90 12.77
CA ARG A 372 -31.01 -12.90 12.65
C ARG A 372 -31.72 -13.45 13.90
N GLU A 373 -31.10 -14.38 14.62
CA GLU A 373 -31.63 -14.92 15.87
C GLU A 373 -31.56 -13.87 16.99
N ASP A 374 -30.49 -13.09 17.06
CA ASP A 374 -30.33 -11.99 18.04
C ASP A 374 -31.30 -10.81 17.82
N MET A 375 -31.86 -10.67 16.62
CA MET A 375 -32.83 -9.63 16.27
C MET A 375 -34.29 -9.98 16.66
N LYS A 376 -34.55 -11.21 17.10
CA LYS A 376 -35.90 -11.70 17.46
C LYS A 376 -36.18 -11.62 18.94
#